data_AF-A0A921FF46-F1
#
_entry.id   AF-A0A921FF46-F1
#
_cell.length_a   1.000
_cell.length_b   1.000
_cell.length_c   1.000
_cell.angle_alpha   90.00
_cell.angle_beta   90.00
_cell.angle_gamma   90.00
#
_symmetry.space_group_name_H-M   'P 1'
#
loop_
_entity.id
_entity.type
_entity.pdbx_description
1 polymer ?
#
loop_
_entity_poly.entity_id
_entity_poly.type
_entity_poly.pdbx_seq_one_letter_code
_entity_poly.pdbx_strand_id
1 'polypeptide(L)'
;MKYFEVTFTAQPCNEIVTDVLSALAGEIGFESFVECEGGVQAYVQQSLFDENALKETLANFPIPDTQITYTITEPEDKDWNEEWEKNFFQPIVIEDRCVIHSTFHHDYPQAEYDIVINPQMAFGTGHHETTSSILGELLDADLKGKSVLDMECGTSILAILASMRGADPVTAIDIDDWCVNNSRDNIALNNISN
;
A
#
# COMPACT_ATOMS: atom_id res chain seq x y z
N MET A 1 -14.37 -3.05 -2.50
CA MET A 1 -15.48 -2.23 -3.02
C MET A 1 -15.22 -2.03 -4.51
N LYS A 2 -16.23 -2.15 -5.38
CA LYS A 2 -16.04 -1.96 -6.83
C LYS A 2 -16.27 -0.50 -7.19
N TYR A 3 -15.45 0.01 -8.10
CA TYR A 3 -15.52 1.38 -8.59
C TYR A 3 -15.78 1.40 -10.10
N PHE A 4 -16.33 2.50 -10.59
CA PHE A 4 -16.17 2.92 -11.98
C PHE A 4 -15.07 3.96 -12.05
N GLU A 5 -14.27 3.90 -13.12
CA GLU A 5 -13.42 4.99 -13.55
C GLU A 5 -14.16 5.74 -14.67
N VAL A 6 -14.24 7.05 -14.54
CA VAL A 6 -14.85 7.93 -15.55
C VAL A 6 -13.81 8.93 -16.01
N THR A 7 -13.40 8.82 -17.27
CA THR A 7 -12.48 9.76 -17.89
C THR A 7 -13.30 10.85 -18.56
N PHE A 8 -13.17 12.08 -18.06
CA PHE A 8 -13.73 13.26 -18.68
C PHE A 8 -12.73 13.91 -19.61
N THR A 9 -13.18 14.33 -20.79
CA THR A 9 -12.41 15.11 -21.76
C THR A 9 -13.11 16.45 -21.96
N ALA A 10 -12.39 17.55 -21.80
CA ALA A 10 -12.92 18.90 -21.88
C ALA A 10 -12.31 19.70 -23.03
N GLN A 11 -13.10 20.56 -23.67
CA GLN A 11 -12.65 21.50 -24.67
C GLN A 11 -13.35 22.86 -24.48
N PRO A 12 -12.62 23.93 -24.10
CA PRO A 12 -11.18 23.94 -23.78
C PRO A 12 -10.86 23.18 -22.49
N CYS A 13 -9.71 22.50 -22.45
CA CYS A 13 -9.16 21.91 -21.23
C CYS A 13 -8.21 22.92 -20.58
N ASN A 14 -8.62 23.52 -19.47
CA ASN A 14 -7.79 24.38 -18.64
C ASN A 14 -8.11 24.13 -17.16
N GLU A 15 -7.24 24.61 -16.28
CA GLU A 15 -7.32 24.42 -14.82
C GLU A 15 -8.69 24.78 -14.23
N ILE A 16 -9.28 25.90 -14.66
CA ILE A 16 -10.60 26.34 -14.19
C ILE A 16 -11.68 25.32 -14.56
N VAL A 17 -11.62 24.78 -15.78
CA VAL A 17 -12.59 23.79 -16.26
C VAL A 17 -12.44 22.47 -15.52
N THR A 18 -11.21 21.99 -15.32
CA THR A 18 -10.95 20.74 -14.60
C THR A 18 -11.32 20.85 -13.12
N ASP A 19 -11.02 21.97 -12.47
CA ASP A 19 -11.35 22.20 -11.06
C ASP A 19 -12.87 22.23 -10.83
N VAL A 20 -13.61 22.97 -11.66
CA VAL A 20 -15.07 23.04 -11.55
C VAL A 20 -15.71 21.70 -11.87
N LEU A 21 -15.16 20.96 -12.83
CA LEU A 21 -15.63 19.61 -13.15
C LEU A 21 -15.42 18.63 -11.99
N SER A 22 -14.24 18.63 -11.36
CA SER A 22 -13.97 17.83 -10.18
C SER A 22 -14.89 18.19 -9.01
N ALA A 23 -15.11 19.50 -8.76
CA ALA A 23 -16.01 19.94 -7.70
C ALA A 23 -17.44 19.45 -7.90
N LEU A 24 -18.01 19.62 -9.10
CA LEU A 24 -19.38 19.20 -9.41
C LEU A 24 -19.53 17.68 -9.44
N ALA A 25 -18.55 16.97 -10.00
CA ALA A 25 -18.53 15.51 -9.95
C ALA A 25 -18.47 14.99 -8.49
N GLY A 26 -17.76 15.70 -7.61
CA GLY A 26 -17.72 15.38 -6.18
C GLY A 26 -19.10 15.42 -5.51
N GLU A 27 -19.96 16.37 -5.89
CA GLU A 27 -21.33 16.49 -5.35
C GLU A 27 -22.24 15.30 -5.71
N ILE A 28 -21.94 14.61 -6.82
CA ILE A 28 -22.69 13.43 -7.29
C ILE A 28 -21.98 12.11 -6.96
N GLY A 29 -21.03 12.12 -6.02
CA GLY A 29 -20.47 10.91 -5.40
C GLY A 29 -19.12 10.44 -5.95
N PHE A 30 -18.46 11.22 -6.81
CA PHE A 30 -17.06 10.94 -7.16
C PHE A 30 -16.13 11.33 -6.00
N GLU A 31 -15.14 10.49 -5.70
CA GLU A 31 -14.34 10.59 -4.47
C GLU A 31 -12.85 10.88 -4.73
N SER A 32 -12.37 10.61 -5.95
CA SER A 32 -10.96 10.80 -6.33
C SER A 32 -10.86 11.33 -7.75
N PHE A 33 -9.87 12.19 -7.99
CA PHE A 33 -9.67 12.89 -9.25
C PHE A 33 -8.18 12.90 -9.60
N VAL A 34 -7.86 12.58 -10.85
CA VAL A 34 -6.50 12.57 -11.39
C VAL A 34 -6.50 13.35 -12.69
N GLU A 35 -5.71 14.41 -12.76
CA GLU A 35 -5.53 15.16 -14.01
C GLU A 35 -4.94 14.24 -15.08
N CYS A 36 -5.51 14.31 -16.28
CA CYS A 36 -5.01 13.57 -17.43
C CYS A 36 -4.94 14.47 -18.67
N GLU A 37 -4.31 13.97 -19.73
CA GLU A 37 -4.21 14.74 -20.97
C GLU A 37 -5.62 15.04 -21.52
N GLY A 38 -5.98 16.32 -21.55
CA GLY A 38 -7.27 16.78 -22.07
C GLY A 38 -8.45 16.71 -21.10
N GLY A 39 -8.24 16.42 -19.81
CA GLY A 39 -9.31 16.49 -18.81
C GLY A 39 -8.96 15.88 -17.46
N VAL A 40 -9.88 15.09 -16.89
CA VAL A 40 -9.74 14.51 -15.55
C VAL A 40 -10.32 13.10 -15.50
N GLN A 41 -9.59 12.17 -14.88
CA GLN A 41 -10.11 10.87 -14.49
C GLN A 41 -10.72 10.97 -13.10
N ALA A 42 -11.90 10.41 -12.90
CA ALA A 42 -12.58 10.40 -11.62
C ALA A 42 -13.09 9.01 -11.24
N TYR A 43 -13.16 8.74 -9.94
CA TYR A 43 -13.55 7.44 -9.41
C TYR A 43 -14.80 7.55 -8.54
N VAL A 44 -15.75 6.63 -8.73
CA VAL A 44 -17.02 6.57 -8.01
C VAL A 44 -17.37 5.12 -7.68
N GLN A 45 -17.85 4.86 -6.48
CA GLN A 45 -18.30 3.51 -6.10
C GLN A 45 -19.46 3.08 -7.00
N GLN A 46 -19.44 1.84 -7.51
CA GLN A 46 -20.50 1.35 -8.41
C GLN A 46 -21.90 1.47 -7.80
N SER A 47 -22.02 1.34 -6.48
CA SER A 47 -23.29 1.48 -5.76
C SER A 47 -23.81 2.91 -5.65
N LEU A 48 -22.95 3.92 -5.85
CA LEU A 48 -23.28 5.34 -5.75
C LEU A 48 -23.39 6.01 -7.12
N PHE A 49 -22.95 5.33 -8.19
CA PHE A 49 -22.93 5.90 -9.52
C PHE A 49 -24.35 6.08 -10.10
N ASP A 50 -24.68 7.32 -10.48
CA ASP A 50 -25.90 7.68 -11.21
C ASP A 50 -25.55 8.41 -12.51
N GLU A 51 -25.70 7.71 -13.64
CA GLU A 51 -25.39 8.26 -14.96
C GLU A 51 -26.35 9.40 -15.35
N ASN A 52 -27.58 9.44 -14.82
CA ASN A 52 -28.50 10.53 -15.10
C ASN A 52 -28.08 11.81 -14.37
N ALA A 53 -27.70 11.70 -13.10
CA ALA A 53 -27.13 12.81 -12.34
C ALA A 53 -25.86 13.35 -12.99
N LEU A 54 -25.02 12.45 -13.53
CA LEU A 54 -23.84 12.84 -14.30
C LEU A 54 -24.21 13.65 -15.55
N LYS A 55 -25.12 13.13 -16.39
CA LYS A 55 -25.58 13.83 -17.61
C LYS A 55 -26.19 15.19 -17.31
N GLU A 56 -26.98 15.30 -16.24
CA GLU A 56 -27.57 16.56 -15.80
C GLU A 56 -26.51 17.56 -15.34
N THR A 57 -25.52 17.10 -14.57
CA THR A 57 -24.40 17.92 -14.11
C THR A 57 -23.59 18.48 -15.28
N LEU A 58 -23.28 17.64 -16.28
CA LEU A 58 -22.54 18.06 -17.47
C LEU A 58 -23.37 19.00 -18.37
N ALA A 59 -24.69 18.78 -18.49
CA ALA A 59 -25.57 19.64 -19.26
C ALA A 59 -25.72 21.05 -18.64
N ASN A 60 -25.61 21.14 -17.31
CA ASN A 60 -25.70 22.39 -16.55
C ASN A 60 -24.32 22.96 -16.17
N PHE A 61 -23.25 22.56 -16.87
CA PHE A 61 -21.90 23.00 -16.55
C PHE A 61 -21.79 24.54 -16.63
N PRO A 62 -21.28 25.22 -15.59
CA PRO A 62 -21.44 26.66 -15.43
C PRO A 62 -20.48 27.50 -16.31
N ILE A 63 -19.47 26.86 -16.92
CA ILE A 63 -18.49 27.56 -17.76
C ILE A 63 -18.98 27.54 -19.22
N PRO A 64 -19.22 28.71 -19.83
CA PRO A 64 -19.70 28.79 -21.21
C PRO A 64 -18.65 28.28 -22.20
N ASP A 65 -19.10 27.91 -23.40
CA ASP A 65 -18.27 27.43 -24.51
C ASP A 65 -17.36 26.24 -24.15
N THR A 66 -17.76 25.46 -23.14
CA THR A 66 -17.06 24.25 -22.70
C THR A 66 -17.82 23.01 -23.14
N GLN A 67 -17.17 22.15 -23.91
CA GLN A 67 -17.68 20.83 -24.27
C GLN A 67 -17.01 19.78 -23.38
N ILE A 68 -17.81 18.94 -22.72
CA ILE A 68 -17.31 17.83 -21.90
C ILE A 68 -17.89 16.53 -22.44
N THR A 69 -17.02 15.57 -22.72
CA THR A 69 -17.40 14.18 -23.02
C THR A 69 -16.84 13.26 -21.95
N TYR A 70 -17.39 12.07 -21.80
CA TYR A 70 -16.90 11.10 -20.83
C TYR A 70 -16.91 9.68 -21.37
N THR A 71 -16.02 8.84 -20.83
CA THR A 71 -16.03 7.39 -21.02
C THR A 71 -16.00 6.71 -19.68
N ILE A 72 -16.85 5.69 -19.50
CA ILE A 72 -16.90 4.90 -18.27
C ILE A 72 -16.18 3.57 -18.52
N THR A 73 -15.29 3.21 -17.62
CA THR A 73 -14.63 1.91 -17.59
C THR A 73 -14.81 1.27 -16.22
N GLU A 74 -14.87 -0.06 -16.21
CA GLU A 74 -14.71 -0.82 -14.97
C GLU A 74 -13.22 -1.11 -14.83
N PRO A 75 -12.51 -0.49 -13.86
CA PRO A 75 -11.15 -0.89 -13.57
C PRO A 75 -11.11 -2.38 -13.22
N GLU A 76 -10.07 -3.07 -13.68
CA GLU A 76 -9.89 -4.49 -13.35
C GLU A 76 -9.85 -4.65 -11.82
N ASP A 77 -10.54 -5.67 -11.29
CA ASP A 77 -10.39 -6.13 -9.89
C ASP A 77 -8.98 -6.73 -9.75
N LYS A 78 -7.97 -5.85 -9.68
CA LYS A 78 -6.57 -6.18 -9.52
C LYS A 78 -6.16 -5.90 -8.09
N ASP A 79 -5.50 -6.86 -7.44
CA ASP A 79 -4.82 -6.60 -6.18
C ASP A 79 -3.59 -5.75 -6.49
N TRP A 80 -3.79 -4.43 -6.47
CA TRP A 80 -2.74 -3.46 -6.72
C TRP A 80 -1.62 -3.54 -5.69
N ASN A 81 -1.89 -4.06 -4.48
CA ASN A 81 -0.86 -4.28 -3.49
C ASN A 81 0.00 -5.50 -3.88
N GLU A 82 -0.61 -6.61 -4.28
CA GLU A 82 0.14 -7.78 -4.78
C GLU A 82 1.01 -7.41 -6.00
N GLU A 83 0.46 -6.62 -6.92
CA GLU A 83 1.23 -6.09 -8.06
C GLU A 83 2.33 -5.14 -7.63
N TRP A 84 2.07 -4.25 -6.68
CA TRP A 84 3.11 -3.36 -6.19
C TRP A 84 4.25 -4.16 -5.55
N GLU A 85 3.92 -5.13 -4.70
CA GLU A 85 4.90 -5.99 -4.05
C GLU A 85 5.74 -6.73 -5.07
N LYS A 86 5.12 -7.39 -6.05
CA LYS A 86 5.83 -8.13 -7.10
C LYS A 86 6.78 -7.27 -7.94
N ASN A 87 6.39 -6.02 -8.20
CA ASN A 87 7.15 -5.16 -9.12
C ASN A 87 8.13 -4.22 -8.41
N PHE A 88 7.91 -3.88 -7.14
CA PHE A 88 8.66 -2.80 -6.46
C PHE A 88 9.25 -3.19 -5.10
N PHE A 89 8.73 -4.18 -4.40
CA PHE A 89 9.43 -4.70 -3.23
C PHE A 89 10.62 -5.53 -3.72
N GLN A 90 11.84 -5.17 -3.32
CA GLN A 90 13.07 -5.89 -3.67
C GLN A 90 13.71 -6.46 -2.41
N PRO A 91 14.50 -7.55 -2.51
CA PRO A 91 15.24 -8.06 -1.36
C PRO A 91 16.11 -6.97 -0.71
N ILE A 92 16.10 -6.92 0.61
CA ILE A 92 16.86 -5.93 1.40
C ILE A 92 17.94 -6.67 2.17
N VAL A 93 19.16 -6.15 2.17
CA VAL A 93 20.29 -6.69 2.94
C VAL A 93 20.66 -5.70 4.03
N ILE A 94 20.72 -6.19 5.27
CA ILE A 94 21.13 -5.43 6.44
C ILE A 94 22.49 -5.95 6.91
N GLU A 95 23.49 -5.05 6.92
CA GLU A 95 24.84 -5.30 7.44
C GLU A 95 25.51 -6.58 6.88
N ASP A 96 25.19 -6.96 5.63
CA ASP A 96 25.62 -8.21 4.96
C ASP A 96 25.31 -9.50 5.75
N ARG A 97 24.44 -9.43 6.76
CA ARG A 97 24.16 -10.51 7.72
C ARG A 97 22.70 -10.92 7.76
N CYS A 98 21.77 -10.03 7.47
CA CYS A 98 20.35 -10.37 7.38
C CYS A 98 19.83 -10.03 5.98
N VAL A 99 19.16 -10.97 5.33
CA VAL A 99 18.37 -10.70 4.13
C VAL A 99 16.89 -10.73 4.48
N ILE A 100 16.14 -9.75 3.97
CA ILE A 100 14.68 -9.69 4.07
C ILE A 100 14.12 -9.76 2.66
N HIS A 101 13.25 -10.71 2.39
CA HIS A 101 12.67 -10.90 1.07
C HIS A 101 11.23 -11.41 1.13
N SER A 102 10.57 -11.45 -0.01
CA SER A 102 9.22 -11.99 -0.14
C SER A 102 9.23 -13.41 -0.69
N THR A 103 8.13 -14.13 -0.49
CA THR A 103 7.90 -15.49 -0.98
C THR A 103 8.01 -15.61 -2.51
N PHE A 104 7.82 -14.52 -3.25
CA PHE A 104 7.98 -14.47 -4.72
C PHE A 104 9.40 -14.12 -5.17
N HIS A 105 10.31 -13.75 -4.27
CA HIS A 105 11.72 -13.57 -4.61
C HIS A 105 12.41 -14.93 -4.70
N HIS A 106 13.15 -15.15 -5.79
CA HIS A 106 13.93 -16.38 -6.01
C HIS A 106 15.43 -16.11 -6.21
N ASP A 107 15.79 -14.85 -6.47
CA ASP A 107 17.17 -14.40 -6.65
C ASP A 107 17.47 -13.32 -5.60
N TYR A 108 18.13 -13.72 -4.52
CA TYR A 108 18.53 -12.85 -3.42
C TYR A 108 19.79 -13.43 -2.75
N PRO A 109 20.64 -12.58 -2.14
CA PRO A 109 21.88 -13.04 -1.54
C PRO A 109 21.61 -13.94 -0.32
N GLN A 110 22.48 -14.91 -0.12
CA GLN A 110 22.49 -15.71 1.10
C GLN A 110 23.12 -14.90 2.23
N ALA A 111 22.50 -14.93 3.41
CA ALA A 111 22.95 -14.21 4.59
C ALA A 111 22.91 -15.11 5.84
N GLU A 112 23.44 -14.63 6.97
CA GLU A 112 23.41 -15.35 8.26
C GLU A 112 21.96 -15.56 8.75
N TYR A 113 21.12 -14.55 8.57
CA TYR A 113 19.70 -14.54 8.88
C TYR A 113 18.90 -14.32 7.60
N ASP A 114 17.89 -15.15 7.40
CA ASP A 114 17.00 -15.10 6.25
C ASP A 114 15.56 -14.91 6.73
N ILE A 115 15.00 -13.73 6.48
CA ILE A 115 13.66 -13.33 6.88
C ILE A 115 12.76 -13.25 5.66
N VAL A 116 11.74 -14.10 5.64
CA VAL A 116 10.71 -14.10 4.61
C VAL A 116 9.44 -13.40 5.09
N ILE A 117 8.97 -12.38 4.37
CA ILE A 117 7.72 -11.66 4.67
C ILE A 117 6.91 -11.39 3.41
N ASN A 118 5.59 -11.33 3.55
CA ASN A 118 4.72 -10.71 2.55
C ASN A 118 4.14 -9.45 3.20
N PRO A 119 4.59 -8.23 2.82
CA PRO A 119 4.28 -7.00 3.57
C PRO A 119 2.79 -6.71 3.73
N GLN A 120 1.97 -7.05 2.74
CA GLN A 120 0.52 -6.78 2.71
C GLN A 120 0.18 -5.33 3.11
N MET A 121 0.88 -4.30 2.61
CA MET A 121 0.74 -2.89 3.07
C MET A 121 1.12 -2.58 4.52
N ALA A 122 1.54 -3.55 5.33
CA ALA A 122 2.04 -3.28 6.68
C ALA A 122 3.41 -2.59 6.62
N PHE A 123 3.64 -1.63 7.53
CA PHE A 123 4.92 -0.96 7.65
C PHE A 123 6.00 -1.89 8.23
N GLY A 124 7.26 -1.57 7.97
CA GLY A 124 8.39 -2.30 8.55
C GLY A 124 8.99 -3.34 7.61
N THR A 125 9.09 -3.07 6.32
CA THR A 125 9.76 -3.99 5.37
C THR A 125 11.28 -4.02 5.51
N GLY A 126 11.86 -3.08 6.26
CA GLY A 126 13.31 -2.86 6.36
C GLY A 126 13.84 -1.81 5.38
N HIS A 127 13.02 -1.32 4.45
CA HIS A 127 13.43 -0.31 3.47
C HIS A 127 13.66 1.07 4.10
N HIS A 128 12.88 1.39 5.13
CA HIS A 128 12.97 2.66 5.84
C HIS A 128 14.14 2.66 6.83
N GLU A 129 14.85 3.78 6.93
CA GLU A 129 16.11 3.90 7.67
C GLU A 129 15.97 3.59 9.16
N THR A 130 14.81 3.91 9.74
CA THR A 130 14.54 3.62 11.15
C THR A 130 14.51 2.11 11.40
N THR A 131 13.89 1.34 10.50
CA THR A 131 13.78 -0.11 10.64
C THR A 131 15.12 -0.78 10.38
N SER A 132 15.83 -0.39 9.31
CA SER A 132 17.17 -0.92 9.01
C SER A 132 18.19 -0.66 10.11
N SER A 133 18.14 0.54 10.73
CA SER A 133 19.02 0.89 11.85
C SER A 133 18.79 -0.01 13.06
N ILE A 134 17.53 -0.25 13.45
CA ILE A 134 17.23 -1.12 14.59
C ILE A 134 17.55 -2.59 14.29
N LEU A 135 17.36 -3.06 13.06
CA LEU A 135 17.80 -4.39 12.64
C LEU A 135 19.32 -4.55 12.79
N GLY A 136 20.10 -3.54 12.39
CA GLY A 136 21.55 -3.49 12.61
C GLY A 136 21.91 -3.64 14.10
N GLU A 137 21.26 -2.88 14.97
CA GLU A 137 21.49 -2.98 16.43
C GLU A 137 21.10 -4.37 16.99
N LEU A 138 20.01 -4.98 16.52
CA LEU A 138 19.59 -6.32 16.94
C LEU A 138 20.58 -7.41 16.49
N LEU A 139 21.25 -7.24 15.35
CA LEU A 139 22.29 -8.16 14.86
C LEU A 139 23.51 -8.18 15.77
N ASP A 140 23.81 -7.08 16.45
CA ASP A 140 24.96 -6.94 17.35
C ASP A 140 24.59 -7.19 18.82
N ALA A 141 23.32 -7.04 19.18
CA ALA A 141 22.84 -7.27 20.53
C ALA A 141 22.97 -8.75 20.96
N ASP A 142 23.30 -8.95 22.25
CA ASP A 142 23.15 -10.24 22.93
C ASP A 142 21.70 -10.39 23.41
N LEU A 143 20.91 -11.16 22.67
CA LEU A 143 19.48 -11.37 22.91
C LEU A 143 19.17 -12.73 23.53
N LYS A 144 20.18 -13.60 23.69
CA LYS A 144 19.97 -15.00 24.07
C LYS A 144 19.28 -15.11 25.44
N GLY A 145 18.08 -15.69 25.45
CA GLY A 145 17.26 -15.90 26.65
C GLY A 145 16.68 -14.61 27.25
N LYS A 146 16.71 -13.49 26.53
CA LYS A 146 16.09 -12.23 26.96
C LYS A 146 14.66 -12.14 26.45
N SER A 147 13.79 -11.56 27.26
CA SER A 147 12.45 -11.17 26.82
C SER A 147 12.52 -9.92 25.94
N VAL A 148 11.84 -9.94 24.79
CA VAL A 148 11.77 -8.80 23.85
C VAL A 148 10.31 -8.39 23.62
N LEU A 149 10.08 -7.08 23.58
CA LEU A 149 8.81 -6.47 23.17
C LEU A 149 9.05 -5.66 21.89
N ASP A 150 8.35 -6.02 20.82
CA ASP A 150 8.24 -5.27 19.58
C ASP A 150 6.93 -4.50 19.60
N MET A 151 7.02 -3.19 19.89
CA MET A 151 5.88 -2.29 20.04
C MET A 151 5.61 -1.60 18.70
N GLU A 152 4.38 -1.70 18.19
CA GLU A 152 3.99 -1.27 16.83
C GLU A 152 4.70 -2.12 15.77
N CYS A 153 4.44 -3.44 15.83
CA CYS A 153 5.24 -4.42 15.13
C CYS A 153 5.11 -4.39 13.60
N GLY A 154 4.02 -3.86 13.02
CA GLY A 154 3.83 -3.82 11.58
C GLY A 154 3.94 -5.22 10.94
N THR A 155 5.02 -5.46 10.18
CA THR A 155 5.37 -6.76 9.56
C THR A 155 6.03 -7.77 10.54
N SER A 156 6.39 -7.35 11.76
CA SER A 156 7.12 -8.10 12.79
C SER A 156 8.57 -8.48 12.47
N ILE A 157 9.26 -7.82 11.52
CA ILE A 157 10.65 -8.22 11.20
C ILE A 157 11.63 -8.02 12.36
N LEU A 158 11.38 -7.06 13.27
CA LEU A 158 12.22 -6.87 14.45
C LEU A 158 12.02 -8.02 15.44
N ALA A 159 10.77 -8.38 15.74
CA ALA A 159 10.43 -9.56 16.54
C ALA A 159 10.99 -10.86 15.95
N ILE A 160 10.87 -11.04 14.64
CA ILE A 160 11.39 -12.22 13.91
C ILE A 160 12.90 -12.32 14.09
N LEU A 161 13.64 -11.23 13.81
CA LEU A 161 15.09 -11.22 13.97
C LEU A 161 15.49 -11.46 15.44
N ALA A 162 14.79 -10.83 16.39
CA ALA A 162 15.08 -11.01 17.81
C ALA A 162 14.93 -12.48 18.24
N SER A 163 13.87 -13.17 17.79
CA SER A 163 13.68 -14.61 18.04
C SER A 163 14.79 -15.44 17.39
N MET A 164 15.16 -15.18 16.14
CA MET A 164 16.29 -15.86 15.46
C MET A 164 17.63 -15.66 16.18
N ARG A 165 17.81 -14.51 16.86
CA ARG A 165 18.96 -14.19 17.71
C ARG A 165 18.90 -14.81 19.10
N GLY A 166 17.85 -15.58 19.40
CA GLY A 166 17.67 -16.36 20.62
C GLY A 166 16.95 -15.63 21.74
N ALA A 167 16.27 -14.51 21.46
CA ALA A 167 15.32 -13.93 22.41
C ALA A 167 14.20 -14.93 22.72
N ASP A 168 13.81 -15.00 23.99
CA ASP A 168 12.73 -15.85 24.49
C ASP A 168 12.26 -15.34 25.86
N PRO A 169 10.99 -14.93 26.03
CA PRO A 169 9.92 -14.85 25.02
C PRO A 169 10.00 -13.60 24.13
N VAL A 170 9.33 -13.62 22.98
CA VAL A 170 9.14 -12.43 22.14
C VAL A 170 7.66 -12.06 22.07
N THR A 171 7.35 -10.78 22.29
CA THR A 171 5.98 -10.26 22.20
C THR A 171 5.93 -9.16 21.15
N ALA A 172 5.10 -9.31 20.14
CA ALA A 172 4.84 -8.31 19.12
C ALA A 172 3.40 -7.79 19.26
N ILE A 173 3.24 -6.47 19.31
CA ILE A 173 1.93 -5.83 19.47
C ILE A 173 1.75 -4.68 18.48
N ASP A 174 0.53 -4.55 17.97
CA ASP A 174 0.09 -3.45 17.13
C ASP A 174 -1.35 -3.08 17.49
N ILE A 175 -1.73 -1.82 17.25
CA ILE A 175 -3.10 -1.35 17.43
C ILE A 175 -3.97 -1.65 16.21
N ASP A 176 -3.36 -1.81 15.04
CA ASP A 176 -4.05 -2.16 13.81
C ASP A 176 -4.17 -3.67 13.64
N ASP A 177 -5.39 -4.19 13.62
CA ASP A 177 -5.69 -5.61 13.38
C ASP A 177 -5.08 -6.12 12.07
N TRP A 178 -4.93 -5.24 11.07
CA TRP A 178 -4.28 -5.57 9.81
C TRP A 178 -2.80 -5.94 10.02
N CYS A 179 -2.05 -5.12 10.74
CA CYS A 179 -0.66 -5.39 11.12
C CYS A 179 -0.55 -6.63 11.99
N VAL A 180 -1.47 -6.83 12.95
CA VAL A 180 -1.47 -8.02 13.81
C VAL A 180 -1.64 -9.30 12.99
N ASN A 181 -2.54 -9.32 12.02
CA ASN A 181 -2.76 -10.49 11.17
C ASN A 181 -1.57 -10.72 10.23
N ASN A 182 -1.04 -9.66 9.60
CA ASN A 182 0.15 -9.78 8.75
C ASN A 182 1.38 -10.28 9.53
N SER A 183 1.56 -9.78 10.75
CA SER A 183 2.60 -10.24 11.68
C SER A 183 2.50 -11.73 11.97
N ARG A 184 1.29 -12.27 12.20
CA ARG A 184 1.11 -13.72 12.42
C ARG A 184 1.51 -14.53 11.21
N ASP A 185 1.14 -14.10 10.01
CA ASP A 185 1.49 -14.78 8.77
C ASP A 185 3.01 -14.76 8.55
N ASN A 186 3.66 -13.60 8.74
CA ASN A 186 5.11 -13.45 8.60
C ASN A 186 5.88 -14.28 9.64
N ILE A 187 5.45 -14.28 10.90
CA ILE A 187 6.06 -15.12 11.95
C ILE A 187 5.96 -16.61 11.57
N ALA A 188 4.82 -17.04 11.05
CA ALA A 188 4.62 -18.41 10.60
C ALA A 188 5.51 -18.77 9.41
N LEU A 189 5.70 -17.86 8.44
CA LEU A 189 6.62 -18.07 7.31
C LEU A 189 8.06 -18.32 7.77
N ASN A 190 8.47 -17.74 8.91
CA ASN A 190 9.79 -17.89 9.49
C ASN A 190 9.91 -19.02 10.53
N ASN A 191 8.85 -19.84 10.72
CA ASN A 191 8.82 -20.97 11.65
C ASN A 191 9.13 -20.60 13.12
N ILE A 192 8.71 -19.42 13.56
CA ILE A 192 8.91 -18.93 14.93
C ILE A 192 7.68 -19.24 15.80
N SER A 193 7.89 -19.56 17.08
CA SER A 193 6.81 -20.03 17.97
C SER A 193 6.93 -19.60 19.44
N ASN A 194 7.89 -18.75 19.77
CA ASN A 194 8.24 -18.35 21.14
C ASN A 194 7.99 -16.86 21.41
#